data_AF-A0A0T6LT84-F1
#
_entry.id   AF-A0A0T6LT84-F1
#
_cell.length_a   1.000
_cell.length_b   1.000
_cell.length_c   1.000
_cell.angle_alpha   90.00
_cell.angle_beta   90.00
_cell.angle_gamma   90.00
#
_symmetry.space_group_name_H-M   'P 1'
#
loop_
_entity.id
_entity.type
_entity.pdbx_description
1 polymer ?
#
loop_
_entity_poly.entity_id
_entity_poly.type
_entity_poly.pdbx_seq_one_letter_code
_entity_poly.pdbx_strand_id
1 'polypeptide(L)'
;MALSRGYAEDVEVHGKWPVHYQFRAAKGDHKNLLVVFSSVGSRWGFGNALDGIQCNVLRIRDYFDGAASYYVARNMDFSVSESVEALIRSFMERLGVTRDQVTLAGSSKGGSAALYYGLKYDYKNIVMSTPQYFLGSYSHGHGDLGRYVLGEGEPMENVKIMDSVIPDVLQAEKDFDRNIYLVSCEADYQYEQEVKHYLPALRKYENFNLVLVESPTLRRHEEVTRHALPVLWSIIHALTEGVVLHWGQHRVGPGPDDPAKAAEYLAELRRRDTALAILKKITVNDRKVHLSGHAFLPGVPPEGEVEERKRLVLEQNGRTWVFPLETVKVLRLYRDYYEKYFCEYAEGGFSSGSDSISFDALPLGSYDVSVWLSSEREGIERRTRLISQVVVDTRFVSQDAEIMVRGGRGGLRVIKRSVVGEDSDTIRFTVEDSWVRERVAHAEGVFFLPGRNADKFAHASYYLVLQGKAGTYSFPLVARRNAKPVRARKSPDDVGNYDFGYYTSPKGEGVDVSEVPAGRYTMLVSMSAGGALYTKKAGRVTLRRTS
;
A
#
# COMPACT_ATOMS: atom_id res chain seq x y z
N MET A 1 25.53 5.66 -24.68
CA MET A 1 25.06 4.76 -23.59
C MET A 1 23.73 5.33 -23.12
N ALA A 2 22.61 4.66 -23.37
CA ALA A 2 21.30 5.18 -23.01
C ALA A 2 21.15 5.18 -21.48
N LEU A 3 21.31 6.35 -20.86
CA LEU A 3 21.10 6.52 -19.43
C LEU A 3 19.64 6.14 -19.11
N SER A 4 19.48 5.23 -18.16
CA SER A 4 18.19 4.91 -17.54
C SER A 4 17.44 6.21 -17.22
N ARG A 5 16.19 6.34 -17.68
CA ARG A 5 15.31 7.48 -17.34
C ARG A 5 14.72 7.39 -15.93
N GLY A 6 15.03 6.33 -15.18
CA GLY A 6 14.63 6.12 -13.79
C GLY A 6 15.74 6.51 -12.81
N TYR A 7 15.37 6.63 -11.53
CA TYR A 7 16.32 6.84 -10.44
C TYR A 7 17.26 5.63 -10.32
N ALA A 8 18.57 5.89 -10.35
CA ALA A 8 19.61 4.90 -10.04
C ALA A 8 20.02 5.07 -8.57
N GLU A 9 20.03 3.96 -7.81
CA GLU A 9 20.57 3.92 -6.44
C GLU A 9 22.06 3.64 -6.47
N ASP A 10 22.84 4.40 -5.71
CA ASP A 10 24.28 4.17 -5.55
C ASP A 10 24.76 4.66 -4.18
N VAL A 11 26.04 4.42 -3.88
CA VAL A 11 26.73 4.82 -2.66
C VAL A 11 28.09 5.39 -3.02
N GLU A 12 28.36 6.61 -2.57
CA GLU A 12 29.69 7.20 -2.69
C GLU A 12 30.28 7.50 -1.33
N VAL A 13 31.59 7.28 -1.19
CA VAL A 13 32.34 7.60 0.02
C VAL A 13 33.11 8.88 -0.25
N HIS A 14 32.65 9.96 0.38
CA HIS A 14 33.35 11.24 0.40
C HIS A 14 33.69 11.54 1.85
N GLY A 15 34.97 11.59 2.19
CA GLY A 15 35.39 11.74 3.60
C GLY A 15 35.19 10.44 4.39
N LYS A 16 34.68 10.56 5.63
CA LYS A 16 34.58 9.43 6.57
C LYS A 16 33.39 8.51 6.28
N TRP A 17 32.26 9.06 5.84
CA TRP A 17 31.00 8.31 5.83
C TRP A 17 30.54 7.96 4.41
N PRO A 18 30.10 6.71 4.16
CA PRO A 18 29.40 6.37 2.93
C PRO A 18 28.05 7.09 2.87
N VAL A 19 27.76 7.75 1.75
CA VAL A 19 26.50 8.47 1.54
C VAL A 19 25.67 7.72 0.49
N HIS A 20 24.53 7.19 0.91
CA HIS A 20 23.58 6.52 0.02
C HIS A 20 22.69 7.54 -0.69
N TYR A 21 22.57 7.42 -2.02
CA TYR A 21 21.76 8.35 -2.80
C TYR A 21 20.98 7.67 -3.93
N GLN A 22 19.97 8.40 -4.44
CA GLN A 22 19.34 8.16 -5.73
C GLN A 22 19.61 9.35 -6.65
N PHE A 23 20.05 9.07 -7.88
CA PHE A 23 20.20 10.11 -8.89
C PHE A 23 19.32 9.83 -10.11
N ARG A 24 18.72 10.90 -10.63
CA ARG A 24 18.06 10.90 -11.93
C ARG A 24 18.52 12.13 -12.71
N ALA A 25 19.10 11.89 -13.89
CA ALA A 25 19.50 12.96 -14.79
C ALA A 25 18.29 13.80 -15.26
N ALA A 26 18.57 15.04 -15.63
CA ALA A 26 17.60 15.92 -16.24
C ALA A 26 17.00 15.31 -17.53
N LYS A 27 15.74 15.66 -17.79
CA LYS A 27 15.15 15.56 -19.11
C LYS A 27 15.55 16.83 -19.87
N GLY A 28 15.81 16.76 -21.18
CA GLY A 28 16.13 17.95 -21.97
C GLY A 28 17.32 18.75 -21.44
N ASP A 29 17.20 20.07 -21.46
CA ASP A 29 18.20 21.08 -21.08
C ASP A 29 17.99 21.68 -19.68
N HIS A 30 17.17 21.05 -18.84
CA HIS A 30 16.85 21.48 -17.47
C HIS A 30 18.02 21.25 -16.50
N LYS A 31 19.10 22.03 -16.64
CA LYS A 31 20.42 21.78 -16.01
C LYS A 31 20.46 21.87 -14.48
N ASN A 32 19.54 22.59 -13.84
CA ASN A 32 19.57 22.82 -12.39
C ASN A 32 19.52 21.51 -11.59
N LEU A 33 19.96 21.57 -10.32
CA LEU A 33 20.02 20.41 -9.43
C LEU A 33 19.06 20.57 -8.26
N LEU A 34 18.13 19.64 -8.11
CA LEU A 34 17.31 19.49 -6.92
C LEU A 34 17.95 18.45 -5.99
N VAL A 35 18.35 18.87 -4.80
CA VAL A 35 18.82 18.01 -3.72
C VAL A 35 17.67 17.79 -2.74
N VAL A 36 17.32 16.52 -2.50
CA VAL A 36 16.21 16.15 -1.62
C VAL A 36 16.73 15.36 -0.42
N PHE A 37 16.47 15.89 0.78
CA PHE A 37 16.74 15.20 2.03
C PHE A 37 15.48 14.43 2.49
N SER A 38 15.63 13.15 2.79
CA SER A 38 14.55 12.30 3.28
C SER A 38 14.14 12.59 4.73
N SER A 39 12.83 12.51 5.01
CA SER A 39 12.26 12.59 6.36
C SER A 39 12.35 11.24 7.09
N VAL A 40 11.96 11.20 8.37
CA VAL A 40 11.73 9.94 9.09
C VAL A 40 10.62 9.14 8.36
N GLY A 41 10.80 7.82 8.21
CA GLY A 41 9.83 6.94 7.53
C GLY A 41 9.83 7.00 6.00
N SER A 42 10.64 7.85 5.36
CA SER A 42 10.85 7.85 3.91
C SER A 42 12.31 7.58 3.56
N ARG A 43 12.54 6.65 2.62
CA ARG A 43 13.89 6.35 2.11
C ARG A 43 14.43 7.46 1.19
N TRP A 44 13.54 8.12 0.44
CA TRP A 44 13.90 9.00 -0.68
C TRP A 44 13.08 10.31 -0.69
N GLY A 45 12.67 10.79 0.49
CA GLY A 45 11.91 12.04 0.66
C GLY A 45 10.54 11.98 -0.01
N PHE A 46 10.30 12.86 -0.97
CA PHE A 46 9.01 13.01 -1.65
C PHE A 46 8.58 11.80 -2.52
N GLY A 47 9.45 10.81 -2.76
CA GLY A 47 9.07 9.59 -3.50
C GLY A 47 8.64 9.88 -4.94
N ASN A 48 7.59 9.20 -5.43
CA ASN A 48 7.10 9.36 -6.81
C ASN A 48 6.53 10.75 -7.12
N ALA A 49 6.34 11.60 -6.10
CA ALA A 49 5.97 13.00 -6.27
C ALA A 49 6.91 13.79 -7.20
N LEU A 50 8.16 13.36 -7.35
CA LEU A 50 9.18 14.07 -8.12
C LEU A 50 9.27 13.58 -9.58
N ASP A 51 8.44 12.62 -10.01
CA ASP A 51 8.52 12.04 -11.35
C ASP A 51 8.26 13.08 -12.47
N GLY A 52 7.45 14.10 -12.14
CA GLY A 52 7.10 15.23 -13.02
C GLY A 52 8.18 16.32 -13.15
N ILE A 53 9.15 16.37 -12.22
CA ILE A 53 10.24 17.36 -12.27
C ILE A 53 11.13 17.05 -13.47
N GLN A 54 11.66 18.07 -14.13
CA GLN A 54 12.47 17.90 -15.35
C GLN A 54 13.97 17.99 -15.08
N CYS A 55 14.40 18.67 -14.03
CA CYS A 55 15.81 18.90 -13.75
C CYS A 55 16.58 17.67 -13.22
N ASN A 56 17.87 17.82 -12.95
CA ASN A 56 18.65 16.81 -12.24
C ASN A 56 18.11 16.65 -10.81
N VAL A 57 17.94 15.42 -10.34
CA VAL A 57 17.44 15.16 -8.98
C VAL A 57 18.40 14.22 -8.26
N LEU A 58 18.98 14.72 -7.16
CA LEU A 58 19.78 13.97 -6.21
C LEU A 58 18.98 13.81 -4.92
N ARG A 59 18.63 12.57 -4.56
CA ARG A 59 17.98 12.27 -3.28
C ARG A 59 18.98 11.63 -2.36
N ILE A 60 19.17 12.20 -1.19
CA ILE A 60 20.13 11.70 -0.20
C ILE A 60 19.34 11.00 0.89
N ARG A 61 19.75 9.77 1.23
CA ARG A 61 19.16 9.00 2.32
C ARG A 61 19.94 9.26 3.59
N ASP A 62 19.23 9.56 4.68
CA ASP A 62 19.83 9.60 6.00
C ASP A 62 20.08 8.18 6.53
N TYR A 63 21.24 7.63 6.20
CA TYR A 63 21.62 6.27 6.60
C TYR A 63 23.14 6.16 6.72
N PHE A 64 23.63 6.25 7.96
CA PHE A 64 25.04 6.26 8.31
C PHE A 64 25.27 5.24 9.42
N ASP A 65 26.00 4.17 9.07
CA ASP A 65 26.28 3.05 9.99
C ASP A 65 25.00 2.49 10.64
N GLY A 66 24.07 2.05 9.79
CA GLY A 66 22.84 1.39 10.22
C GLY A 66 21.69 2.32 10.59
N ALA A 67 21.90 3.64 10.72
CA ALA A 67 20.93 4.52 11.37
C ALA A 67 20.83 5.93 10.77
N ALA A 68 19.81 6.68 11.21
CA ALA A 68 19.61 8.09 10.90
C ALA A 68 20.55 8.99 11.74
N SER A 69 20.88 10.17 11.20
CA SER A 69 21.87 11.10 11.74
C SER A 69 21.43 12.57 11.72
N TYR A 70 20.18 12.84 11.30
CA TYR A 70 19.72 14.19 10.94
C TYR A 70 20.51 14.84 9.79
N TYR A 71 21.31 14.06 9.05
CA TYR A 71 22.34 14.57 8.13
C TYR A 71 23.39 15.47 8.81
N VAL A 72 23.49 15.43 10.13
CA VAL A 72 24.34 16.34 10.92
C VAL A 72 25.39 15.54 11.67
N ALA A 73 24.96 14.57 12.49
CA ALA A 73 25.86 13.85 13.38
C ALA A 73 25.45 12.40 13.61
N ARG A 74 26.46 11.52 13.68
CA ARG A 74 26.31 10.12 14.06
C ARG A 74 27.15 9.87 15.31
N ASN A 75 26.51 9.61 16.45
CA ASN A 75 27.17 9.50 17.76
C ASN A 75 28.03 10.75 18.05
N MET A 76 27.44 11.93 17.86
CA MET A 76 28.12 13.24 17.96
C MET A 76 29.31 13.46 17.00
N ASP A 77 29.52 12.58 16.02
CA ASP A 77 30.47 12.82 14.95
C ASP A 77 29.83 13.66 13.84
N PHE A 78 30.17 14.95 13.82
CA PHE A 78 29.66 15.93 12.86
C PHE A 78 30.26 15.83 11.45
N SER A 79 31.26 14.95 11.22
CA SER A 79 31.84 14.72 9.88
C SER A 79 30.85 14.07 8.90
N VAL A 80 29.70 13.59 9.39
CA VAL A 80 28.55 13.24 8.53
C VAL A 80 28.19 14.41 7.63
N SER A 81 28.15 15.63 8.19
CA SER A 81 27.78 16.82 7.44
C SER A 81 28.75 17.18 6.31
N GLU A 82 30.03 16.87 6.49
CA GLU A 82 31.07 17.08 5.49
C GLU A 82 30.96 16.05 4.37
N SER A 83 30.64 14.80 4.72
CA SER A 83 30.51 13.70 3.75
C SER A 83 29.33 13.92 2.80
N VAL A 84 28.19 14.40 3.33
CA VAL A 84 27.01 14.74 2.54
C VAL A 84 27.25 15.96 1.65
N GLU A 85 27.88 17.02 2.18
CA GLU A 85 28.22 18.20 1.36
C GLU A 85 29.18 17.83 0.23
N ALA A 86 30.19 17.00 0.50
CA ALA A 86 31.12 16.54 -0.52
C ALA A 86 30.44 15.72 -1.62
N LEU A 87 29.40 14.93 -1.28
CA LEU A 87 28.55 14.29 -2.29
C LEU A 87 27.82 15.33 -3.16
N ILE A 88 27.16 16.32 -2.55
CA ILE A 88 26.43 17.35 -3.30
C ILE A 88 27.39 18.09 -4.23
N ARG A 89 28.56 18.48 -3.73
CA ARG A 89 29.59 19.18 -4.49
C ARG A 89 30.13 18.35 -5.65
N SER A 90 30.31 17.03 -5.47
CA SER A 90 30.74 16.15 -6.56
C SER A 90 29.71 16.09 -7.70
N PHE A 91 28.41 16.11 -7.37
CA PHE A 91 27.36 16.21 -8.38
C PHE A 91 27.33 17.58 -9.05
N MET A 92 27.55 18.66 -8.31
CA MET A 92 27.66 20.00 -8.88
C MET A 92 28.82 20.08 -9.89
N GLU A 93 29.99 19.55 -9.54
CA GLU A 93 31.18 19.49 -10.40
C GLU A 93 30.88 18.67 -11.68
N ARG A 94 30.24 17.51 -11.56
CA ARG A 94 29.86 16.65 -12.71
C ARG A 94 28.83 17.31 -13.63
N LEU A 95 27.90 18.08 -13.07
CA LEU A 95 26.81 18.72 -13.80
C LEU A 95 27.13 20.14 -14.28
N GLY A 96 28.24 20.73 -13.80
CA GLY A 96 28.64 22.10 -14.12
C GLY A 96 27.65 23.15 -13.59
N VAL A 97 27.07 22.93 -12.41
CA VAL A 97 26.11 23.87 -11.78
C VAL A 97 26.72 24.59 -10.57
N THR A 98 26.31 25.83 -10.35
CA THR A 98 26.70 26.63 -9.17
C THR A 98 25.69 26.47 -8.03
N ARG A 99 26.02 26.97 -6.82
CA ARG A 99 25.13 26.91 -5.65
C ARG A 99 23.78 27.60 -5.89
N ASP A 100 23.75 28.68 -6.68
CA ASP A 100 22.52 29.39 -7.05
C ASP A 100 21.58 28.55 -7.93
N GLN A 101 22.12 27.54 -8.61
CA GLN A 101 21.38 26.61 -9.45
C GLN A 101 21.01 25.31 -8.72
N VAL A 102 21.31 25.23 -7.43
CA VAL A 102 20.94 24.12 -6.56
C VAL A 102 19.74 24.54 -5.71
N THR A 103 18.74 23.66 -5.63
CA THR A 103 17.63 23.79 -4.68
C THR A 103 17.72 22.68 -3.66
N LEU A 104 17.79 23.05 -2.38
CA LEU A 104 17.73 22.12 -1.26
C LEU A 104 16.27 21.99 -0.81
N ALA A 105 15.77 20.76 -0.71
CA ALA A 105 14.39 20.52 -0.34
C ALA A 105 14.22 19.37 0.65
N GLY A 106 13.26 19.49 1.55
CA GLY A 106 12.86 18.39 2.42
C GLY A 106 11.70 18.72 3.35
N SER A 107 11.20 17.71 4.04
CA SER A 107 10.18 17.84 5.08
C SER A 107 10.62 17.26 6.41
N SER A 108 10.10 17.79 7.53
CA SER A 108 10.50 17.37 8.86
C SER A 108 12.03 17.40 8.96
N LYS A 109 12.68 16.29 9.31
CA LYS A 109 14.13 16.14 9.38
C LYS A 109 14.84 16.59 8.09
N GLY A 110 14.25 16.30 6.94
CA GLY A 110 14.79 16.73 5.66
C GLY A 110 14.67 18.25 5.45
N GLY A 111 13.65 18.89 6.01
CA GLY A 111 13.51 20.34 6.03
C GLY A 111 14.59 20.99 6.90
N SER A 112 14.86 20.40 8.08
CA SER A 112 15.97 20.80 8.95
C SER A 112 17.32 20.72 8.23
N ALA A 113 17.57 19.63 7.51
CA ALA A 113 18.77 19.46 6.70
C ALA A 113 18.84 20.48 5.56
N ALA A 114 17.75 20.70 4.82
CA ALA A 114 17.73 21.72 3.76
C ALA A 114 18.12 23.11 4.28
N LEU A 115 17.62 23.50 5.46
CA LEU A 115 18.03 24.74 6.13
C LEU A 115 19.50 24.71 6.54
N TYR A 116 19.91 23.69 7.28
CA TYR A 116 21.26 23.56 7.81
C TYR A 116 22.33 23.66 6.71
N TYR A 117 22.18 22.88 5.63
CA TYR A 117 23.13 22.89 4.53
C TYR A 117 23.04 24.19 3.74
N GLY A 118 21.85 24.75 3.57
CA GLY A 118 21.66 26.02 2.89
C GLY A 118 22.43 27.16 3.55
N LEU A 119 22.37 27.24 4.88
CA LEU A 119 23.07 28.28 5.64
C LEU A 119 24.57 27.96 5.81
N LYS A 120 24.91 26.72 6.17
CA LYS A 120 26.31 26.33 6.45
C LYS A 120 27.20 26.36 5.20
N TYR A 121 26.65 26.02 4.04
CA TYR A 121 27.39 25.84 2.79
C TYR A 121 26.93 26.77 1.68
N ASP A 122 26.18 27.83 2.01
CA ASP A 122 25.87 28.96 1.12
C ASP A 122 25.05 28.59 -0.12
N TYR A 123 24.03 27.72 0.04
CA TYR A 123 23.08 27.43 -1.04
C TYR A 123 21.92 28.41 -1.04
N LYS A 124 21.63 28.96 -2.23
CA LYS A 124 20.67 30.04 -2.41
C LYS A 124 19.22 29.66 -2.15
N ASN A 125 18.80 28.48 -2.61
CA ASN A 125 17.38 28.10 -2.68
C ASN A 125 17.07 26.99 -1.68
N ILE A 126 16.20 27.28 -0.71
CA ILE A 126 15.86 26.40 0.41
C ILE A 126 14.34 26.24 0.49
N VAL A 127 13.85 25.01 0.33
CA VAL A 127 12.42 24.67 0.37
C VAL A 127 12.15 23.67 1.50
N MET A 128 11.39 24.09 2.50
CA MET A 128 11.16 23.33 3.73
C MET A 128 9.68 23.11 3.95
N SER A 129 9.31 21.92 4.42
CA SER A 129 8.00 21.68 5.04
C SER A 129 8.21 21.25 6.49
N THR A 130 7.53 21.93 7.43
CA THR A 130 7.44 21.54 8.85
C THR A 130 8.78 21.08 9.47
N PRO A 131 9.88 21.86 9.34
CA PRO A 131 11.20 21.47 9.85
C PRO A 131 11.26 21.46 11.38
N GLN A 132 12.07 20.57 11.96
CA GLN A 132 12.46 20.61 13.37
C GLN A 132 13.71 21.49 13.53
N TYR A 133 13.77 22.30 14.59
CA TYR A 133 14.92 23.15 14.89
C TYR A 133 15.68 22.64 16.11
N PHE A 134 14.99 22.00 17.05
CA PHE A 134 15.58 21.40 18.25
C PHE A 134 15.86 19.90 18.00
N LEU A 135 16.94 19.63 17.26
CA LEU A 135 17.26 18.28 16.77
C LEU A 135 17.55 17.29 17.90
N GLY A 136 18.15 17.78 19.00
CA GLY A 136 18.50 16.97 20.16
C GLY A 136 17.26 16.61 20.97
N SER A 137 16.43 17.60 21.28
CA SER A 137 15.17 17.41 22.00
C SER A 137 14.22 16.49 21.25
N TYR A 138 14.14 16.62 19.91
CA TYR A 138 13.37 15.67 19.11
C TYR A 138 14.00 14.27 19.12
N SER A 139 15.32 14.14 19.04
CA SER A 139 15.97 12.82 19.02
C SER A 139 15.87 12.09 20.36
N HIS A 140 15.87 12.82 21.47
CA HIS A 140 15.88 12.26 22.82
C HIS A 140 14.64 11.38 23.08
N GLY A 141 14.85 10.17 23.58
CA GLY A 141 13.80 9.20 23.88
C GLY A 141 13.15 8.55 22.64
N HIS A 142 13.59 8.87 21.42
CA HIS A 142 13.06 8.29 20.18
C HIS A 142 13.77 7.01 19.75
N GLY A 143 13.99 6.11 20.72
CA GLY A 143 14.57 4.77 20.49
C GLY A 143 15.92 4.82 19.79
N ASP A 144 16.06 4.10 18.69
CA ASP A 144 17.31 4.05 17.93
C ASP A 144 17.76 5.43 17.46
N LEU A 145 16.85 6.33 17.06
CA LEU A 145 17.21 7.68 16.60
C LEU A 145 18.00 8.44 17.68
N GLY A 146 17.53 8.42 18.92
CA GLY A 146 18.18 9.09 20.04
C GLY A 146 19.59 8.57 20.26
N ARG A 147 19.72 7.26 20.49
CA ARG A 147 21.02 6.60 20.68
C ARG A 147 22.00 6.85 19.54
N TYR A 148 21.54 6.85 18.28
CA TYR A 148 22.43 6.96 17.13
C TYR A 148 22.88 8.39 16.84
N VAL A 149 22.06 9.40 17.15
CA VAL A 149 22.41 10.82 17.00
C VAL A 149 23.18 11.30 18.23
N LEU A 150 22.61 11.10 19.42
CA LEU A 150 23.07 11.64 20.71
C LEU A 150 24.11 10.76 21.40
N GLY A 151 24.33 9.54 20.91
CA GLY A 151 25.20 8.55 21.54
C GLY A 151 24.52 7.73 22.63
N GLU A 152 25.24 6.72 23.11
CA GLU A 152 24.73 5.77 24.11
C GLU A 152 24.35 6.49 25.42
N GLY A 153 23.18 6.14 25.96
CA GLY A 153 22.62 6.79 27.16
C GLY A 153 22.03 8.18 26.93
N GLU A 154 22.12 8.71 25.70
CA GLU A 154 21.56 10.00 25.28
C GLU A 154 21.83 11.15 26.28
N PRO A 155 23.11 11.49 26.54
CA PRO A 155 23.45 12.49 27.54
C PRO A 155 22.78 13.84 27.25
N MET A 156 22.26 14.50 28.29
CA MET A 156 21.59 15.80 28.14
C MET A 156 22.51 16.90 27.61
N GLU A 157 23.83 16.76 27.75
CA GLU A 157 24.80 17.62 27.08
C GLU A 157 24.74 17.49 25.56
N ASN A 158 24.66 16.26 25.05
CA ASN A 158 24.55 15.99 23.61
C ASN A 158 23.20 16.47 23.06
N VAL A 159 22.12 16.38 23.84
CA VAL A 159 20.83 16.98 23.52
C VAL A 159 20.99 18.48 23.29
N LYS A 160 21.62 19.20 24.23
CA LYS A 160 21.85 20.65 24.12
C LYS A 160 22.73 21.03 22.93
N ILE A 161 23.79 20.26 22.67
CA ILE A 161 24.66 20.49 21.51
C ILE A 161 23.87 20.31 20.21
N MET A 162 23.07 19.24 20.08
CA MET A 162 22.25 19.01 18.89
C MET A 162 21.13 20.03 18.73
N ASP A 163 20.57 20.56 19.82
CA ASP A 163 19.59 21.65 19.81
C ASP A 163 20.18 22.99 19.38
N SER A 164 21.49 23.20 19.55
CA SER A 164 22.15 24.44 19.12
C SER A 164 22.51 24.46 17.63
N VAL A 165 22.51 23.31 16.94
CA VAL A 165 22.97 23.19 15.54
C VAL A 165 22.30 24.18 14.57
N ILE A 166 20.96 24.19 14.50
CA ILE A 166 20.23 25.10 13.62
C ILE A 166 20.27 26.55 14.13
N PRO A 167 20.06 26.79 15.45
CA PRO A 167 20.18 28.13 16.02
C PRO A 167 21.54 28.79 15.78
N ASP A 168 22.63 28.04 15.91
CA ASP A 168 23.99 28.57 15.77
C ASP A 168 24.26 29.00 14.33
N VAL A 169 23.83 28.23 13.32
CA VAL A 169 23.97 28.64 11.91
C VAL A 169 23.08 29.84 11.57
N LEU A 170 21.87 29.93 12.14
CA LEU A 170 21.00 31.10 11.97
C LEU A 170 21.58 32.36 12.65
N GLN A 171 22.22 32.20 13.81
CA GLN A 171 22.85 33.30 14.54
C GLN A 171 24.15 33.77 13.87
N ALA A 172 24.89 32.85 13.26
CA ALA A 172 26.12 33.14 12.55
C ALA A 172 25.89 33.81 11.18
N GLU A 173 24.65 33.80 10.67
CA GLU A 173 24.30 34.36 9.36
C GLU A 173 24.60 35.86 9.28
N LYS A 174 25.25 36.25 8.19
CA LYS A 174 25.59 37.64 7.85
C LYS A 174 25.07 38.04 6.47
N ASP A 175 24.75 37.06 5.63
CA ASP A 175 24.21 37.26 4.30
C ASP A 175 22.75 36.78 4.25
N PHE A 176 21.85 37.75 4.13
CA PHE A 176 20.41 37.53 4.13
C PHE A 176 19.82 37.42 2.72
N ASP A 177 20.66 37.44 1.68
CA ASP A 177 20.25 37.26 0.30
C ASP A 177 20.07 35.77 -0.03
N ARG A 178 18.95 35.18 0.43
CA ARG A 178 18.57 33.78 0.19
C ARG A 178 17.08 33.65 -0.11
N ASN A 179 16.74 32.63 -0.90
CA ASN A 179 15.37 32.26 -1.21
C ASN A 179 14.91 31.15 -0.26
N ILE A 180 14.19 31.53 0.80
CA ILE A 180 13.70 30.58 1.81
C ILE A 180 12.20 30.44 1.68
N TYR A 181 11.75 29.21 1.45
CA TYR A 181 10.34 28.84 1.38
C TYR A 181 10.00 27.87 2.50
N LEU A 182 9.14 28.28 3.42
CA LEU A 182 8.67 27.47 4.53
C LEU A 182 7.17 27.19 4.35
N VAL A 183 6.83 25.92 4.29
CA VAL A 183 5.45 25.44 4.41
C VAL A 183 5.24 24.87 5.82
N SER A 184 4.18 25.28 6.51
CA SER A 184 3.83 24.75 7.83
C SER A 184 2.31 24.73 8.04
N CYS A 185 1.85 24.26 9.19
CA CYS A 185 0.45 24.28 9.60
C CYS A 185 0.37 24.58 11.10
N GLU A 186 -0.46 25.54 11.53
CA GLU A 186 -0.59 25.86 12.97
C GLU A 186 -1.31 24.79 13.77
N ALA A 187 -2.10 23.93 13.09
CA ALA A 187 -2.75 22.77 13.73
C ALA A 187 -1.79 21.58 13.91
N ASP A 188 -0.58 21.65 13.33
CA ASP A 188 0.48 20.69 13.62
C ASP A 188 1.08 20.99 15.00
N TYR A 189 1.10 19.99 15.89
CA TYR A 189 1.65 20.14 17.23
C TYR A 189 3.12 20.61 17.22
N GLN A 190 3.88 20.26 16.18
CA GLN A 190 5.27 20.68 16.03
C GLN A 190 5.41 22.15 15.62
N TYR A 191 4.36 22.81 15.12
CA TYR A 191 4.48 24.23 14.77
C TYR A 191 4.82 25.08 16.01
N GLU A 192 4.08 24.87 17.10
CA GLU A 192 4.33 25.57 18.36
C GLU A 192 5.64 25.14 19.01
N GLN A 193 6.05 23.87 18.88
CA GLN A 193 7.27 23.33 19.51
C GLN A 193 8.55 23.67 18.76
N GLU A 194 8.50 23.78 17.44
CA GLU A 194 9.68 23.85 16.57
C GLU A 194 9.68 25.13 15.72
N VAL A 195 8.65 25.29 14.89
CA VAL A 195 8.69 26.24 13.77
C VAL A 195 8.54 27.69 14.23
N LYS A 196 7.58 27.95 15.10
CA LYS A 196 7.18 29.31 15.51
C LYS A 196 8.34 30.10 16.13
N HIS A 197 9.22 29.42 16.87
CA HIS A 197 10.36 30.02 17.56
C HIS A 197 11.37 30.70 16.62
N TYR A 198 11.54 30.15 15.41
CA TYR A 198 12.56 30.62 14.46
C TYR A 198 12.01 31.49 13.33
N LEU A 199 10.69 31.70 13.26
CA LEU A 199 10.10 32.65 12.31
C LEU A 199 10.71 34.06 12.39
N PRO A 200 11.04 34.64 13.57
CA PRO A 200 11.69 35.94 13.63
C PRO A 200 13.09 35.95 12.97
N ALA A 201 13.86 34.86 13.08
CA ALA A 201 15.16 34.74 12.43
C ALA A 201 15.01 34.59 10.92
N LEU A 202 14.07 33.75 10.47
CA LEU A 202 13.80 33.54 9.05
C LEU A 202 13.24 34.79 8.35
N ARG A 203 12.50 35.65 9.05
CA ARG A 203 11.99 36.92 8.49
C ARG A 203 13.07 37.94 8.16
N LYS A 204 14.33 37.70 8.55
CA LYS A 204 15.46 38.58 8.21
C LYS A 204 15.96 38.39 6.78
N TYR A 205 15.69 37.23 6.15
CA TYR A 205 16.10 36.97 4.78
C TYR A 205 15.28 37.79 3.78
N GLU A 206 15.95 38.32 2.76
CA GLU A 206 15.35 39.22 1.76
C GLU A 206 14.16 38.57 1.04
N ASN A 207 14.27 37.27 0.74
CA ASN A 207 13.20 36.49 0.13
C ASN A 207 12.74 35.33 1.01
N PHE A 208 12.22 35.65 2.20
CA PHE A 208 11.51 34.70 3.04
C PHE A 208 10.02 34.58 2.68
N ASN A 209 9.58 33.36 2.46
CA ASN A 209 8.21 33.00 2.08
C ASN A 209 7.64 31.99 3.08
N LEU A 210 6.46 32.26 3.60
CA LEU A 210 5.74 31.40 4.55
C LEU A 210 4.37 31.04 4.01
N VAL A 211 4.09 29.75 3.87
CA VAL A 211 2.76 29.23 3.56
C VAL A 211 2.24 28.40 4.73
N LEU A 212 1.17 28.88 5.35
CA LEU A 212 0.44 28.16 6.39
C LEU A 212 -0.74 27.43 5.78
N VAL A 213 -0.74 26.10 5.84
CA VAL A 213 -1.83 25.27 5.33
C VAL A 213 -2.89 25.12 6.42
N GLU A 214 -4.15 25.36 6.05
CA GLU A 214 -5.31 25.25 6.93
C GLU A 214 -6.31 24.27 6.33
N SER A 215 -6.58 23.19 7.05
CA SER A 215 -7.55 22.18 6.61
C SER A 215 -8.03 21.39 7.81
N PRO A 216 -9.34 21.09 7.93
CA PRO A 216 -9.87 20.29 9.02
C PRO A 216 -9.38 18.83 8.96
N THR A 217 -8.84 18.42 7.81
CA THR A 217 -8.27 17.08 7.58
C THR A 217 -6.80 16.96 7.98
N LEU A 218 -6.13 18.07 8.32
CA LEU A 218 -4.76 18.04 8.85
C LEU A 218 -4.80 17.76 10.34
N ARG A 219 -4.62 16.48 10.71
CA ARG A 219 -4.61 16.03 12.10
C ARG A 219 -3.25 15.51 12.56
N ARG A 220 -2.34 15.28 11.60
CA ARG A 220 -1.03 14.67 11.87
C ARG A 220 0.08 15.41 11.15
N HIS A 221 1.26 15.40 11.75
CA HIS A 221 2.45 16.08 11.23
C HIS A 221 2.77 15.69 9.77
N GLU A 222 2.76 14.39 9.47
CA GLU A 222 3.08 13.89 8.12
C GLU A 222 2.04 14.25 7.05
N GLU A 223 0.87 14.75 7.43
CA GLU A 223 -0.19 15.14 6.50
C GLU A 223 0.03 16.56 5.96
N VAL A 224 0.73 17.43 6.71
CA VAL A 224 0.99 18.81 6.31
C VAL A 224 1.72 18.85 4.98
N THR A 225 2.85 18.14 4.89
CA THR A 225 3.64 18.06 3.64
C THR A 225 2.81 17.51 2.49
N ARG A 226 2.01 16.47 2.75
CA ARG A 226 1.20 15.83 1.70
C ARG A 226 0.13 16.77 1.17
N HIS A 227 -0.57 17.46 2.05
CA HIS A 227 -1.60 18.43 1.68
C HIS A 227 -0.99 19.64 0.95
N ALA A 228 0.24 20.01 1.31
CA ALA A 228 0.96 21.10 0.70
C ALA A 228 1.71 20.76 -0.59
N LEU A 229 1.68 19.51 -1.06
CA LEU A 229 2.41 19.08 -2.26
C LEU A 229 2.19 20.01 -3.48
N PRO A 230 0.95 20.46 -3.79
CA PRO A 230 0.75 21.38 -4.92
C PRO A 230 1.54 22.70 -4.79
N VAL A 231 1.60 23.25 -3.58
CA VAL A 231 2.33 24.48 -3.27
C VAL A 231 3.84 24.23 -3.35
N LEU A 232 4.33 23.19 -2.67
CA LEU A 232 5.74 22.79 -2.69
C LEU A 232 6.22 22.54 -4.12
N TRP A 233 5.43 21.88 -4.96
CA TRP A 233 5.77 21.63 -6.35
C TRP A 233 5.77 22.90 -7.18
N SER A 234 4.84 23.82 -6.96
CA SER A 234 4.84 25.10 -7.66
C SER A 234 6.15 25.85 -7.41
N ILE A 235 6.62 25.84 -6.16
CA ILE A 235 7.91 26.43 -5.77
C ILE A 235 9.08 25.69 -6.41
N ILE A 236 9.14 24.37 -6.26
CA ILE A 236 10.25 23.55 -6.76
C ILE A 236 10.33 23.65 -8.29
N HIS A 237 9.20 23.60 -9.01
CA HIS A 237 9.18 23.76 -10.46
C HIS A 237 9.70 25.14 -10.88
N ALA A 238 9.24 26.23 -10.24
CA ALA A 238 9.76 27.56 -10.54
C ALA A 238 11.28 27.65 -10.33
N LEU A 239 11.78 27.24 -9.16
CA LEU A 239 13.20 27.32 -8.83
C LEU A 239 14.08 26.45 -9.74
N THR A 240 13.62 25.24 -10.08
CA THR A 240 14.36 24.34 -10.96
C THR A 240 14.40 24.81 -12.42
N GLU A 241 13.54 25.76 -12.80
CA GLU A 241 13.59 26.49 -14.06
C GLU A 241 14.26 27.88 -13.95
N GLY A 242 14.85 28.21 -12.79
CA GLY A 242 15.53 29.49 -12.57
C GLY A 242 14.60 30.68 -12.29
N VAL A 243 13.33 30.42 -11.97
CA VAL A 243 12.35 31.44 -11.59
C VAL A 243 12.28 31.54 -10.05
N VAL A 244 12.71 32.68 -9.52
CA VAL A 244 12.62 32.98 -8.09
C VAL A 244 11.26 33.60 -7.76
N LEU A 245 10.51 32.94 -6.87
CA LEU A 245 9.19 33.39 -6.43
C LEU A 245 9.27 34.28 -5.20
N HIS A 246 8.47 35.35 -5.15
CA HIS A 246 8.31 36.25 -4.01
C HIS A 246 6.84 36.29 -3.61
N TRP A 247 6.44 35.37 -2.74
CA TRP A 247 5.07 35.22 -2.23
C TRP A 247 4.88 35.93 -0.89
N GLY A 248 5.92 36.08 -0.06
CA GLY A 248 5.74 36.58 1.30
C GLY A 248 4.94 35.58 2.14
N GLN A 249 3.95 36.04 2.91
CA GLN A 249 3.22 35.20 3.87
C GLN A 249 1.76 34.98 3.47
N HIS A 250 1.35 33.72 3.36
CA HIS A 250 -0.01 33.34 2.98
C HIS A 250 -0.57 32.18 3.80
N ARG A 251 -1.89 32.18 3.96
CA ARG A 251 -2.68 31.05 4.46
C ARG A 251 -3.41 30.41 3.26
N VAL A 252 -3.37 29.09 3.16
CA VAL A 252 -3.96 28.33 2.03
C VAL A 252 -4.78 27.16 2.53
N GLY A 253 -5.84 26.83 1.80
CA GLY A 253 -6.77 25.75 2.14
C GLY A 253 -8.15 26.28 2.53
N PRO A 254 -9.10 25.38 2.84
CA PRO A 254 -10.49 25.76 3.14
C PRO A 254 -10.68 26.49 4.48
N GLY A 255 -9.64 26.59 5.31
CA GLY A 255 -9.76 27.10 6.69
C GLY A 255 -10.32 26.04 7.65
N PRO A 256 -10.54 26.39 8.92
CA PRO A 256 -11.18 25.50 9.89
C PRO A 256 -12.69 25.36 9.63
N ASP A 257 -13.23 24.19 10.00
CA ASP A 257 -14.68 23.96 10.00
C ASP A 257 -15.37 24.72 11.14
N ASP A 258 -16.59 25.20 10.90
CA ASP A 258 -17.52 25.66 11.95
C ASP A 258 -18.01 24.43 12.76
N PRO A 259 -17.65 24.30 14.05
CA PRO A 259 -17.96 23.08 14.81
C PRO A 259 -19.45 22.81 14.95
N ALA A 260 -20.29 23.85 15.02
CA ALA A 260 -21.73 23.69 15.17
C ALA A 260 -22.36 23.15 13.88
N LYS A 261 -21.98 23.73 12.73
CA LYS A 261 -22.46 23.25 11.42
C LYS A 261 -21.91 21.87 11.08
N ALA A 262 -20.68 21.58 11.49
CA ALA A 262 -20.08 20.26 11.32
C ALA A 262 -20.86 19.21 12.12
N ALA A 263 -21.13 19.47 13.41
CA ALA A 263 -21.90 18.57 14.26
C ALA A 263 -23.32 18.32 13.73
N GLU A 264 -24.01 19.38 13.30
CA GLU A 264 -25.35 19.28 12.72
C GLU A 264 -25.36 18.39 11.46
N TYR A 265 -24.44 18.65 10.53
CA TYR A 265 -24.32 17.89 9.29
C TYR A 265 -23.96 16.42 9.53
N LEU A 266 -22.98 16.15 10.41
CA LEU A 266 -22.55 14.79 10.69
C LEU A 266 -23.65 13.98 11.40
N ALA A 267 -24.43 14.62 12.28
CA ALA A 267 -25.60 13.98 12.89
C ALA A 267 -26.70 13.70 11.87
N GLU A 268 -26.90 14.61 10.89
CA GLU A 268 -27.83 14.37 9.78
C GLU A 268 -27.36 13.22 8.89
N LEU A 269 -26.09 13.23 8.49
CA LEU A 269 -25.47 12.18 7.68
C LEU A 269 -25.61 10.81 8.36
N ARG A 270 -25.41 10.75 9.68
CA ARG A 270 -25.61 9.56 10.51
C ARG A 270 -27.01 8.98 10.39
N ARG A 271 -28.05 9.82 10.32
CA ARG A 271 -29.45 9.40 10.20
C ARG A 271 -29.86 8.95 8.79
N ARG A 272 -29.14 9.39 7.74
CA ARG A 272 -29.42 9.00 6.34
C ARG A 272 -28.99 7.57 6.06
N ASP A 273 -29.70 6.86 5.17
CA ASP A 273 -29.31 5.51 4.72
C ASP A 273 -28.12 5.56 3.75
N THR A 274 -26.94 5.85 4.30
CA THR A 274 -25.66 6.05 3.56
C THR A 274 -24.60 5.02 3.95
N ALA A 275 -25.03 3.90 4.54
CA ALA A 275 -24.14 2.81 4.94
C ALA A 275 -23.31 2.32 3.74
N LEU A 276 -22.00 2.13 3.96
CA LEU A 276 -21.08 1.68 2.92
C LEU A 276 -20.37 0.39 3.31
N ALA A 277 -20.02 -0.42 2.31
CA ALA A 277 -19.21 -1.61 2.48
C ALA A 277 -18.35 -1.88 1.22
N ILE A 278 -17.04 -1.80 1.37
CA ILE A 278 -16.06 -1.94 0.30
C ILE A 278 -15.02 -2.99 0.67
N LEU A 279 -14.94 -4.06 -0.12
CA LEU A 279 -13.89 -5.07 -0.03
C LEU A 279 -12.58 -4.51 -0.58
N LYS A 280 -11.51 -4.56 0.23
CA LYS A 280 -10.14 -4.18 -0.16
C LYS A 280 -9.27 -5.40 -0.46
N LYS A 281 -9.44 -6.49 0.29
CA LYS A 281 -8.64 -7.71 0.13
C LYS A 281 -9.47 -8.95 0.38
N ILE A 282 -9.22 -9.98 -0.44
CA ILE A 282 -9.70 -11.35 -0.25
C ILE A 282 -8.54 -12.31 -0.43
N THR A 283 -8.41 -13.26 0.49
CA THR A 283 -7.46 -14.38 0.39
C THR A 283 -8.14 -15.66 0.85
N VAL A 284 -7.72 -16.80 0.30
CA VAL A 284 -8.27 -18.10 0.68
C VAL A 284 -7.13 -19.01 1.11
N ASN A 285 -7.22 -19.53 2.33
CA ASN A 285 -6.28 -20.48 2.91
C ASN A 285 -7.08 -21.65 3.50
N ASP A 286 -6.71 -22.89 3.21
CA ASP A 286 -7.35 -24.09 3.79
C ASP A 286 -8.89 -24.05 3.77
N ARG A 287 -9.48 -23.69 2.62
CA ARG A 287 -10.94 -23.55 2.39
C ARG A 287 -11.62 -22.42 3.16
N LYS A 288 -10.88 -21.68 3.97
CA LYS A 288 -11.34 -20.50 4.70
C LYS A 288 -11.06 -19.23 3.92
N VAL A 289 -12.06 -18.36 3.88
CA VAL A 289 -12.00 -17.06 3.22
C VAL A 289 -11.67 -15.99 4.25
N HIS A 290 -10.58 -15.28 4.01
CA HIS A 290 -10.26 -14.05 4.72
C HIS A 290 -10.68 -12.86 3.88
N LEU A 291 -11.48 -11.97 4.49
CA LEU A 291 -11.97 -10.74 3.87
C LEU A 291 -11.55 -9.56 4.73
N SER A 292 -11.08 -8.48 4.11
CA SER A 292 -10.91 -7.21 4.80
C SER A 292 -11.25 -6.03 3.90
N GLY A 293 -11.68 -4.95 4.54
CA GLY A 293 -12.19 -3.79 3.82
C GLY A 293 -12.68 -2.69 4.75
N HIS A 294 -13.52 -1.82 4.22
CA HIS A 294 -14.14 -0.72 4.96
C HIS A 294 -15.65 -0.95 5.00
N ALA A 295 -16.27 -0.84 6.17
CA ALA A 295 -17.72 -0.80 6.30
C ALA A 295 -18.08 0.04 7.53
N PHE A 296 -18.88 1.08 7.35
CA PHE A 296 -19.30 1.95 8.46
C PHE A 296 -20.55 2.77 8.10
N LEU A 297 -21.11 3.41 9.12
CA LEU A 297 -22.19 4.37 8.98
C LEU A 297 -21.60 5.79 8.95
N PRO A 298 -21.67 6.51 7.81
CA PRO A 298 -21.14 7.88 7.73
C PRO A 298 -21.79 8.83 8.74
N GLY A 299 -21.06 9.85 9.19
CA GLY A 299 -21.50 10.78 10.23
C GLY A 299 -21.23 10.29 11.66
N VAL A 300 -21.56 11.14 12.63
CA VAL A 300 -21.38 10.93 14.08
C VAL A 300 -22.66 11.37 14.78
N PRO A 301 -23.21 10.60 15.74
CA PRO A 301 -24.37 11.07 16.48
C PRO A 301 -23.98 12.19 17.47
N PRO A 302 -24.96 13.01 17.93
CA PRO A 302 -24.71 14.11 18.85
C PRO A 302 -23.98 13.70 20.14
N GLU A 303 -24.16 12.46 20.59
CA GLU A 303 -23.59 11.90 21.81
C GLU A 303 -22.13 11.42 21.65
N GLY A 304 -21.51 11.60 20.48
CA GLY A 304 -20.12 11.23 20.18
C GLY A 304 -19.98 9.91 19.42
N GLU A 305 -18.74 9.42 19.27
CA GLU A 305 -18.51 8.15 18.58
C GLU A 305 -19.18 6.96 19.30
N VAL A 306 -19.74 6.04 18.52
CA VAL A 306 -20.45 4.86 19.01
C VAL A 306 -19.90 3.63 18.31
N GLU A 307 -19.76 2.54 19.07
CA GLU A 307 -19.29 1.27 18.55
C GLU A 307 -20.29 0.69 17.53
N GLU A 308 -19.75 0.28 16.38
CA GLU A 308 -20.51 -0.37 15.32
C GLU A 308 -20.18 -1.85 15.23
N ARG A 309 -21.20 -2.70 15.26
CA ARG A 309 -21.04 -4.13 14.92
C ARG A 309 -21.19 -4.33 13.43
N LYS A 310 -20.34 -5.20 12.89
CA LYS A 310 -20.24 -5.49 11.45
C LYS A 310 -20.47 -6.98 11.24
N ARG A 311 -21.33 -7.35 10.27
CA ARG A 311 -21.61 -8.75 9.93
C ARG A 311 -21.68 -8.92 8.43
N LEU A 312 -20.99 -9.91 7.88
CA LEU A 312 -21.18 -10.31 6.48
C LEU A 312 -22.50 -11.07 6.37
N VAL A 313 -23.30 -10.73 5.37
CA VAL A 313 -24.55 -11.40 5.08
C VAL A 313 -24.54 -11.91 3.65
N LEU A 314 -24.69 -13.22 3.51
CA LEU A 314 -24.98 -13.90 2.25
C LEU A 314 -26.47 -14.18 2.17
N GLU A 315 -27.08 -13.88 1.04
CA GLU A 315 -28.53 -14.10 0.84
C GLU A 315 -28.83 -14.86 -0.44
N GLN A 316 -29.75 -15.82 -0.32
CA GLN A 316 -30.30 -16.57 -1.43
C GLN A 316 -31.80 -16.80 -1.18
N ASN A 317 -32.65 -16.35 -2.11
CA ASN A 317 -34.10 -16.57 -2.09
C ASN A 317 -34.75 -16.20 -0.73
N GLY A 318 -34.35 -15.06 -0.13
CA GLY A 318 -34.87 -14.58 1.15
C GLY A 318 -34.31 -15.28 2.40
N ARG A 319 -33.46 -16.31 2.25
CA ARG A 319 -32.70 -16.90 3.37
C ARG A 319 -31.36 -16.21 3.52
N THR A 320 -30.92 -16.00 4.76
CA THR A 320 -29.66 -15.32 5.07
C THR A 320 -28.71 -16.20 5.88
N TRP A 321 -27.43 -16.07 5.59
CA TRP A 321 -26.33 -16.65 6.36
C TRP A 321 -25.45 -15.50 6.83
N VAL A 322 -25.26 -15.41 8.14
CA VAL A 322 -24.63 -14.27 8.80
C VAL A 322 -23.32 -14.71 9.43
N PHE A 323 -22.25 -13.97 9.15
CA PHE A 323 -20.93 -14.21 9.69
C PHE A 323 -20.45 -12.95 10.43
N PRO A 324 -19.94 -13.05 11.66
CA PRO A 324 -19.39 -11.91 12.37
C PRO A 324 -18.16 -11.36 11.62
N LEU A 325 -17.97 -10.05 11.68
CA LEU A 325 -16.75 -9.38 11.24
C LEU A 325 -16.17 -8.59 12.41
N GLU A 326 -14.85 -8.64 12.55
CA GLU A 326 -14.11 -7.83 13.50
C GLU A 326 -13.99 -6.40 13.00
N THR A 327 -14.17 -5.44 13.89
CA THR A 327 -13.87 -4.03 13.64
C THR A 327 -12.36 -3.82 13.70
N VAL A 328 -11.80 -3.20 12.66
CA VAL A 328 -10.36 -2.92 12.56
C VAL A 328 -10.14 -1.42 12.46
N LYS A 329 -9.20 -0.90 13.26
CA LYS A 329 -8.84 0.51 13.18
C LYS A 329 -8.09 0.82 11.89
N VAL A 330 -8.58 1.80 11.13
CA VAL A 330 -7.96 2.26 9.89
C VAL A 330 -7.61 3.74 10.02
N LEU A 331 -6.30 4.01 10.00
CA LEU A 331 -5.80 5.36 10.06
C LEU A 331 -6.12 6.10 8.75
N ARG A 332 -6.49 7.38 8.88
CA ARG A 332 -6.72 8.29 7.75
C ARG A 332 -7.86 7.88 6.82
N LEU A 333 -8.83 7.11 7.33
CA LEU A 333 -9.97 6.67 6.53
C LEU A 333 -10.78 7.86 6.00
N TYR A 334 -10.88 8.93 6.80
CA TYR A 334 -11.46 10.21 6.42
C TYR A 334 -10.94 10.79 5.10
N ARG A 335 -9.74 10.42 4.62
CA ARG A 335 -9.22 10.92 3.34
C ARG A 335 -9.92 10.29 2.13
N ASP A 336 -10.31 9.04 2.26
CA ASP A 336 -11.00 8.30 1.20
C ASP A 336 -12.51 8.62 1.17
N TYR A 337 -13.06 9.12 2.29
CA TYR A 337 -14.49 9.34 2.49
C TYR A 337 -14.80 10.75 3.00
N TYR A 338 -13.92 11.72 2.75
CA TYR A 338 -14.20 13.13 3.04
C TYR A 338 -15.30 13.60 2.09
N GLU A 339 -16.30 14.26 2.66
CA GLU A 339 -17.39 14.85 1.87
C GLU A 339 -17.45 16.36 2.11
N LYS A 340 -17.97 16.77 3.27
CA LYS A 340 -18.18 18.19 3.61
C LYS A 340 -17.48 18.63 4.90
N TYR A 341 -17.53 17.80 5.93
CA TYR A 341 -16.90 18.07 7.22
C TYR A 341 -16.05 16.88 7.64
N PHE A 342 -15.00 17.14 8.42
CA PHE A 342 -14.12 16.09 8.91
C PHE A 342 -14.83 15.11 9.85
N CYS A 343 -14.65 13.81 9.61
CA CYS A 343 -14.98 12.73 10.53
C CYS A 343 -13.93 11.63 10.36
N GLU A 344 -13.30 11.16 11.45
CA GLU A 344 -12.11 10.31 11.36
C GLU A 344 -12.41 8.92 10.76
N TYR A 345 -13.58 8.37 11.08
CA TYR A 345 -14.00 7.00 10.75
C TYR A 345 -12.94 5.96 11.16
N ALA A 346 -12.27 6.17 12.29
CA ALA A 346 -11.15 5.32 12.71
C ALA A 346 -11.54 3.83 12.80
N GLU A 347 -12.77 3.53 13.20
CA GLU A 347 -13.29 2.17 13.35
C GLU A 347 -14.05 1.65 12.12
N GLY A 348 -13.92 2.33 10.97
CA GLY A 348 -14.62 1.96 9.76
C GLY A 348 -14.03 0.77 9.00
N GLY A 349 -12.96 0.16 9.49
CA GLY A 349 -12.40 -1.07 8.92
C GLY A 349 -13.12 -2.32 9.40
N PHE A 350 -13.06 -3.38 8.58
CA PHE A 350 -13.47 -4.72 8.98
C PHE A 350 -12.46 -5.79 8.55
N SER A 351 -12.46 -6.90 9.28
CA SER A 351 -11.79 -8.16 8.93
C SER A 351 -12.69 -9.34 9.27
N SER A 352 -12.53 -10.47 8.58
CA SER A 352 -13.11 -11.76 8.99
C SER A 352 -12.45 -12.38 10.22
N GLY A 353 -11.48 -11.69 10.84
CA GLY A 353 -10.79 -12.14 12.05
C GLY A 353 -9.88 -13.36 11.86
N SER A 354 -9.40 -13.91 12.98
CA SER A 354 -8.60 -15.14 13.00
C SER A 354 -9.40 -16.36 12.55
N ASP A 355 -10.69 -16.39 12.89
CA ASP A 355 -11.53 -17.56 12.65
C ASP A 355 -11.78 -17.80 11.17
N SER A 356 -11.75 -16.71 10.39
CA SER A 356 -12.03 -16.69 8.95
C SER A 356 -13.42 -17.23 8.63
N ILE A 357 -13.84 -17.13 7.36
CA ILE A 357 -15.19 -17.56 6.98
C ILE A 357 -15.13 -18.85 6.19
N SER A 358 -15.80 -19.89 6.67
CA SER A 358 -16.08 -21.11 5.89
C SER A 358 -17.45 -20.99 5.23
N PHE A 359 -17.52 -21.41 3.97
CA PHE A 359 -18.75 -21.47 3.17
C PHE A 359 -19.25 -22.93 2.99
N ASP A 360 -18.73 -23.86 3.78
CA ASP A 360 -19.00 -25.30 3.67
C ASP A 360 -20.47 -25.61 4.01
N ALA A 361 -21.07 -24.89 4.97
CA ALA A 361 -22.46 -25.06 5.37
C ALA A 361 -23.47 -24.42 4.39
N LEU A 362 -23.02 -23.64 3.40
CA LEU A 362 -23.93 -23.06 2.41
C LEU A 362 -24.49 -24.14 1.49
N PRO A 363 -25.78 -24.10 1.14
CA PRO A 363 -26.31 -24.89 0.03
C PRO A 363 -25.65 -24.57 -1.31
N LEU A 364 -25.98 -25.35 -2.34
CA LEU A 364 -25.61 -24.98 -3.71
C LEU A 364 -26.44 -23.78 -4.18
N GLY A 365 -25.81 -22.88 -4.92
CA GLY A 365 -26.45 -21.76 -5.59
C GLY A 365 -25.62 -20.48 -5.60
N SER A 366 -26.31 -19.36 -5.81
CA SER A 366 -25.71 -18.03 -5.87
C SER A 366 -26.25 -17.17 -4.73
N TYR A 367 -25.34 -16.46 -4.08
CA TYR A 367 -25.59 -15.62 -2.91
C TYR A 367 -25.19 -14.19 -3.20
N ASP A 368 -26.09 -13.24 -2.99
CA ASP A 368 -25.73 -11.82 -2.99
C ASP A 368 -25.03 -11.48 -1.66
N VAL A 369 -23.97 -10.68 -1.74
CA VAL A 369 -23.12 -10.35 -0.59
C VAL A 369 -23.38 -8.92 -0.12
N SER A 370 -23.57 -8.78 1.18
CA SER A 370 -23.83 -7.50 1.84
C SER A 370 -23.15 -7.46 3.21
N VAL A 371 -23.00 -6.27 3.77
CA VAL A 371 -22.61 -6.08 5.16
C VAL A 371 -23.77 -5.46 5.91
N TRP A 372 -24.09 -6.05 7.05
CA TRP A 372 -25.04 -5.52 8.01
C TRP A 372 -24.25 -4.78 9.10
N LEU A 373 -24.54 -3.48 9.21
CA LEU A 373 -24.01 -2.57 10.20
C LEU A 373 -25.09 -2.29 11.25
N SER A 374 -24.75 -2.39 12.52
CA SER A 374 -25.67 -2.07 13.61
C SER A 374 -25.00 -1.26 14.71
N SER A 375 -25.73 -0.28 15.24
CA SER A 375 -25.39 0.48 16.43
C SER A 375 -26.50 0.31 17.47
N GLU A 376 -26.21 -0.42 18.55
CA GLU A 376 -27.20 -0.75 19.58
C GLU A 376 -27.68 0.51 20.32
N ARG A 377 -26.76 1.40 20.66
CA ARG A 377 -27.06 2.65 21.39
C ARG A 377 -27.95 3.58 20.59
N GLU A 378 -27.79 3.60 19.26
CA GLU A 378 -28.58 4.45 18.37
C GLU A 378 -29.82 3.73 17.80
N GLY A 379 -29.98 2.42 18.05
CA GLY A 379 -31.05 1.62 17.45
C GLY A 379 -30.98 1.54 15.92
N ILE A 380 -29.79 1.71 15.34
CA ILE A 380 -29.60 1.70 13.88
C ILE A 380 -29.27 0.28 13.42
N GLU A 381 -29.97 -0.19 12.40
CA GLU A 381 -29.63 -1.39 11.64
C GLU A 381 -29.70 -1.08 10.14
N ARG A 382 -28.57 -1.22 9.43
CA ARG A 382 -28.50 -0.98 7.98
C ARG A 382 -27.78 -2.08 7.27
N ARG A 383 -28.29 -2.45 6.10
CA ARG A 383 -27.70 -3.47 5.25
C ARG A 383 -27.34 -2.86 3.92
N THR A 384 -26.07 -2.96 3.55
CA THR A 384 -25.54 -2.38 2.30
C THR A 384 -24.77 -3.42 1.52
N ARG A 385 -24.78 -3.31 0.19
CA ARG A 385 -24.13 -4.28 -0.68
C ARG A 385 -22.61 -4.20 -0.52
N LEU A 386 -21.94 -5.34 -0.41
CA LEU A 386 -20.49 -5.37 -0.41
C LEU A 386 -20.00 -5.24 -1.85
N ILE A 387 -19.27 -4.18 -2.14
CA ILE A 387 -18.69 -3.91 -3.48
C ILE A 387 -17.17 -4.02 -3.45
N SER A 388 -16.53 -4.09 -4.60
CA SER A 388 -15.08 -3.91 -4.73
C SER A 388 -14.75 -2.92 -5.84
N GLN A 389 -13.70 -2.12 -5.64
CA GLN A 389 -13.24 -1.15 -6.64
C GLN A 389 -12.53 -1.83 -7.82
N VAL A 390 -12.00 -3.03 -7.58
CA VAL A 390 -11.37 -3.89 -8.59
C VAL A 390 -12.26 -5.11 -8.83
N VAL A 391 -12.10 -5.74 -9.99
CA VAL A 391 -12.80 -7.00 -10.28
C VAL A 391 -12.23 -8.10 -9.39
N VAL A 392 -13.13 -8.82 -8.72
CA VAL A 392 -12.82 -10.00 -7.91
C VAL A 392 -13.27 -11.24 -8.68
N ASP A 393 -12.37 -12.22 -8.82
CA ASP A 393 -12.69 -13.59 -9.26
C ASP A 393 -11.76 -14.55 -8.51
N THR A 394 -12.18 -14.94 -7.31
CA THR A 394 -11.46 -15.89 -6.45
C THR A 394 -12.20 -17.20 -6.43
N ARG A 395 -11.50 -18.31 -6.68
CA ARG A 395 -12.09 -19.65 -6.77
C ARG A 395 -11.32 -20.62 -5.91
N PHE A 396 -12.04 -21.53 -5.25
CA PHE A 396 -11.47 -22.56 -4.41
C PHE A 396 -12.47 -23.71 -4.27
N VAL A 397 -12.01 -24.83 -3.73
CA VAL A 397 -12.85 -26.01 -3.50
C VAL A 397 -13.11 -26.23 -2.02
N SER A 398 -14.30 -26.74 -1.72
CA SER A 398 -14.74 -27.19 -0.41
C SER A 398 -15.42 -28.54 -0.59
N GLN A 399 -14.72 -29.62 -0.23
CA GLN A 399 -15.20 -31.01 -0.31
C GLN A 399 -15.80 -31.39 -1.67
N ASP A 400 -17.13 -31.27 -1.82
CA ASP A 400 -17.91 -31.64 -3.00
C ASP A 400 -18.28 -30.46 -3.91
N ALA A 401 -17.85 -29.24 -3.58
CA ALA A 401 -18.24 -28.02 -4.27
C ALA A 401 -17.05 -27.14 -4.67
N GLU A 402 -17.19 -26.47 -5.81
CA GLU A 402 -16.42 -25.27 -6.14
C GLU A 402 -17.14 -24.04 -5.60
N ILE A 403 -16.38 -23.17 -4.94
CA ILE A 403 -16.84 -21.89 -4.43
C ILE A 403 -16.12 -20.76 -5.17
N MET A 404 -16.89 -19.78 -5.61
CA MET A 404 -16.41 -18.63 -6.36
C MET A 404 -16.90 -17.35 -5.69
N VAL A 405 -15.99 -16.46 -5.33
CA VAL A 405 -16.31 -15.09 -4.93
C VAL A 405 -16.03 -14.19 -6.12
N ARG A 406 -17.08 -13.58 -6.67
CA ARG A 406 -16.98 -12.76 -7.90
C ARG A 406 -17.72 -11.45 -7.79
N GLY A 407 -17.21 -10.43 -8.47
CA GLY A 407 -17.93 -9.17 -8.64
C GLY A 407 -17.02 -7.96 -8.73
N GLY A 408 -17.57 -6.80 -8.38
CA GLY A 408 -16.87 -5.52 -8.45
C GLY A 408 -17.75 -4.38 -7.96
N ARG A 409 -17.80 -3.26 -8.69
CA ARG A 409 -18.54 -2.06 -8.28
C ARG A 409 -20.05 -2.27 -8.18
N GLY A 410 -20.61 -3.21 -8.96
CA GLY A 410 -22.03 -3.54 -8.92
C GLY A 410 -22.45 -4.44 -7.74
N GLY A 411 -21.48 -4.98 -6.98
CA GLY A 411 -21.72 -5.99 -5.97
C GLY A 411 -20.80 -7.19 -6.08
N LEU A 412 -20.67 -7.90 -4.96
CA LEU A 412 -20.09 -9.23 -4.91
C LEU A 412 -21.19 -10.30 -4.81
N ARG A 413 -20.87 -11.47 -5.36
CA ARG A 413 -21.61 -12.71 -5.23
C ARG A 413 -20.70 -13.84 -4.77
N VAL A 414 -21.22 -14.71 -3.92
CA VAL A 414 -20.65 -16.03 -3.66
C VAL A 414 -21.44 -17.04 -4.46
N ILE A 415 -20.78 -17.89 -5.22
CA ILE A 415 -21.43 -18.96 -5.99
C ILE A 415 -20.84 -20.27 -5.52
N LYS A 416 -21.68 -21.16 -5.01
CA LYS A 416 -21.32 -22.52 -4.64
C LYS A 416 -21.99 -23.50 -5.59
N ARG A 417 -21.21 -24.31 -6.29
CA ARG A 417 -21.72 -25.30 -7.25
C ARG A 417 -21.01 -26.63 -7.04
N SER A 418 -21.62 -27.73 -7.48
CA SER A 418 -20.97 -29.05 -7.50
C SER A 418 -19.59 -28.95 -8.16
N VAL A 419 -18.59 -29.63 -7.58
CA VAL A 419 -17.24 -29.77 -8.16
C VAL A 419 -17.20 -30.81 -9.29
N VAL A 420 -18.28 -31.56 -9.47
CA VAL A 420 -18.52 -32.43 -10.63
C VAL A 420 -19.43 -31.68 -11.59
N GLY A 421 -18.86 -31.28 -12.72
CA GLY A 421 -19.52 -30.54 -13.78
C GLY A 421 -20.00 -31.44 -14.92
N GLU A 422 -20.19 -30.82 -16.09
CA GLU A 422 -20.66 -31.52 -17.28
C GLU A 422 -19.56 -32.36 -17.92
N ASP A 423 -19.92 -33.55 -18.40
CA ASP A 423 -19.09 -34.34 -19.29
C ASP A 423 -19.44 -33.99 -20.74
N SER A 424 -18.56 -33.27 -21.42
CA SER A 424 -18.77 -32.81 -22.80
C SER A 424 -17.75 -33.46 -23.75
N ASP A 425 -18.16 -33.79 -24.97
CA ASP A 425 -17.25 -34.28 -26.01
C ASP A 425 -16.45 -33.16 -26.70
N THR A 426 -16.83 -31.91 -26.42
CA THR A 426 -16.17 -30.73 -26.99
C THR A 426 -14.83 -30.43 -26.33
N ILE A 427 -14.61 -30.89 -25.10
CA ILE A 427 -13.34 -30.69 -24.37
C ILE A 427 -12.27 -31.69 -24.80
N ARG A 428 -11.01 -31.27 -24.74
CA ARG A 428 -9.85 -32.14 -24.97
C ARG A 428 -9.31 -32.58 -23.63
N PHE A 429 -9.28 -33.88 -23.40
CA PHE A 429 -8.85 -34.47 -22.13
C PHE A 429 -8.00 -35.73 -22.34
N THR A 430 -6.90 -35.84 -21.60
CA THR A 430 -6.07 -37.04 -21.48
C THR A 430 -5.56 -37.18 -20.06
N VAL A 431 -5.22 -38.42 -19.69
CA VAL A 431 -4.40 -38.71 -18.52
C VAL A 431 -3.06 -39.21 -19.04
N GLU A 432 -1.99 -38.50 -18.70
CA GLU A 432 -0.62 -38.87 -19.09
C GLU A 432 0.04 -39.69 -17.98
N ASP A 433 -0.16 -39.30 -16.72
CA ASP A 433 0.19 -40.10 -15.54
C ASP A 433 -0.86 -39.94 -14.43
N SER A 434 -1.07 -41.00 -13.65
CA SER A 434 -1.89 -40.95 -12.45
C SER A 434 -1.56 -42.09 -11.51
N TRP A 435 -1.46 -41.79 -10.21
CA TRP A 435 -1.15 -42.79 -9.20
C TRP A 435 -1.69 -42.39 -7.83
N VAL A 436 -1.78 -43.37 -6.94
CA VAL A 436 -2.00 -43.16 -5.51
C VAL A 436 -0.97 -43.96 -4.75
N ARG A 437 -0.25 -43.29 -3.85
CA ARG A 437 0.75 -43.89 -2.98
C ARG A 437 0.42 -43.48 -1.56
N GLU A 438 0.15 -44.47 -0.71
CA GLU A 438 -0.30 -44.24 0.67
C GLU A 438 -1.53 -43.33 0.74
N ARG A 439 -1.34 -42.07 1.14
CA ARG A 439 -2.37 -41.04 1.27
C ARG A 439 -2.11 -39.83 0.38
N VAL A 440 -1.30 -40.01 -0.66
CA VAL A 440 -1.01 -38.99 -1.67
C VAL A 440 -1.54 -39.46 -3.02
N ALA A 441 -2.35 -38.62 -3.67
CA ALA A 441 -2.91 -38.88 -5.00
C ALA A 441 -2.33 -37.92 -6.04
N HIS A 442 -2.05 -38.41 -7.24
CA HIS A 442 -1.53 -37.61 -8.35
C HIS A 442 -2.31 -37.89 -9.62
N ALA A 443 -2.51 -36.84 -10.40
CA ALA A 443 -2.95 -36.93 -11.79
C ALA A 443 -2.35 -35.78 -12.58
N GLU A 444 -1.93 -36.07 -13.80
CA GLU A 444 -1.54 -35.07 -14.77
C GLU A 444 -1.98 -35.44 -16.19
N GLY A 445 -2.10 -34.43 -17.04
CA GLY A 445 -2.41 -34.64 -18.44
C GLY A 445 -2.96 -33.39 -19.13
N VAL A 446 -3.51 -33.58 -20.32
CA VAL A 446 -4.07 -32.49 -21.13
C VAL A 446 -5.52 -32.27 -20.73
N PHE A 447 -5.92 -31.03 -20.44
CA PHE A 447 -7.32 -30.66 -20.26
C PHE A 447 -7.56 -29.22 -20.67
N PHE A 448 -8.21 -28.98 -21.82
CA PHE A 448 -8.59 -27.65 -22.26
C PHE A 448 -9.91 -27.65 -23.05
N LEU A 449 -10.50 -26.46 -23.19
CA LEU A 449 -11.69 -26.21 -24.00
C LEU A 449 -11.29 -25.53 -25.33
N PRO A 450 -11.41 -26.21 -26.48
CA PRO A 450 -11.23 -25.60 -27.79
C PRO A 450 -12.07 -24.32 -27.96
N GLY A 451 -11.53 -23.33 -28.68
CA GLY A 451 -12.11 -21.99 -28.81
C GLY A 451 -11.83 -21.02 -27.65
N ARG A 452 -11.26 -21.47 -26.52
CA ARG A 452 -10.87 -20.58 -25.40
C ARG A 452 -9.39 -20.72 -25.06
N ASN A 453 -8.59 -19.69 -25.35
CA ASN A 453 -7.14 -19.74 -25.10
C ASN A 453 -6.79 -20.15 -23.66
N ALA A 454 -5.82 -21.06 -23.58
CA ALA A 454 -5.13 -21.51 -22.37
C ALA A 454 -3.63 -21.20 -22.52
N ASP A 455 -3.31 -19.92 -22.65
CA ASP A 455 -1.97 -19.39 -22.96
C ASP A 455 -1.20 -18.88 -21.73
N LYS A 456 -1.83 -18.94 -20.56
CA LYS A 456 -1.28 -18.52 -19.27
C LYS A 456 -1.75 -19.41 -18.13
N PHE A 457 -1.04 -19.34 -17.00
CA PHE A 457 -1.30 -20.15 -15.81
C PHE A 457 -2.74 -20.00 -15.28
N ALA A 458 -3.28 -18.78 -15.24
CA ALA A 458 -4.59 -18.48 -14.66
C ALA A 458 -5.78 -18.61 -15.64
N HIS A 459 -5.65 -19.37 -16.72
CA HIS A 459 -6.73 -19.50 -17.71
C HIS A 459 -7.93 -20.32 -17.19
N ALA A 460 -7.68 -21.27 -16.29
CA ALA A 460 -8.66 -22.15 -15.67
C ALA A 460 -8.19 -22.57 -14.26
N SER A 461 -9.12 -23.11 -13.47
CA SER A 461 -8.81 -23.81 -12.22
C SER A 461 -9.07 -25.30 -12.41
N TYR A 462 -8.14 -26.14 -11.96
CA TYR A 462 -8.23 -27.59 -12.07
C TYR A 462 -8.37 -28.22 -10.69
N TYR A 463 -9.12 -29.32 -10.62
CA TYR A 463 -9.37 -30.04 -9.37
C TYR A 463 -9.26 -31.54 -9.59
N LEU A 464 -8.55 -32.22 -8.69
CA LEU A 464 -8.62 -33.67 -8.55
C LEU A 464 -9.85 -33.98 -7.69
N VAL A 465 -10.72 -34.85 -8.17
CA VAL A 465 -11.94 -35.23 -7.45
C VAL A 465 -11.97 -36.73 -7.23
N LEU A 466 -12.19 -37.14 -5.98
CA LEU A 466 -12.40 -38.53 -5.58
C LEU A 466 -13.87 -38.71 -5.23
N GLN A 467 -14.59 -39.44 -6.08
CA GLN A 467 -16.02 -39.71 -5.89
C GLN A 467 -16.25 -41.18 -5.57
N GLY A 468 -16.85 -41.46 -4.41
CA GLY A 468 -17.10 -42.81 -3.93
C GLY A 468 -18.32 -42.89 -3.03
N LYS A 469 -18.56 -44.06 -2.42
CA LYS A 469 -19.70 -44.28 -1.51
C LYS A 469 -19.67 -43.36 -0.28
N ALA A 470 -18.48 -42.99 0.18
CA ALA A 470 -18.31 -42.13 1.36
C ALA A 470 -18.57 -40.65 1.07
N GLY A 471 -18.61 -40.24 -0.20
CA GLY A 471 -18.80 -38.86 -0.60
C GLY A 471 -17.95 -38.45 -1.80
N THR A 472 -17.93 -37.14 -2.05
CA THR A 472 -17.10 -36.49 -3.08
C THR A 472 -16.10 -35.58 -2.38
N TYR A 473 -14.82 -35.73 -2.72
CA TYR A 473 -13.72 -34.97 -2.13
C TYR A 473 -12.91 -34.34 -3.25
N SER A 474 -12.47 -33.09 -3.08
CA SER A 474 -11.76 -32.36 -4.11
C SER A 474 -10.55 -31.60 -3.59
N PHE A 475 -9.53 -31.56 -4.45
CA PHE A 475 -8.20 -31.04 -4.16
C PHE A 475 -7.73 -30.16 -5.32
N PRO A 476 -7.11 -29.01 -5.07
CA PRO A 476 -6.62 -28.15 -6.13
C PRO A 476 -5.48 -28.81 -6.91
N LEU A 477 -5.56 -28.70 -8.23
CA LEU A 477 -4.48 -28.97 -9.17
C LEU A 477 -3.99 -27.64 -9.76
N VAL A 478 -2.84 -27.67 -10.44
CA VAL A 478 -2.26 -26.49 -11.07
C VAL A 478 -2.18 -26.64 -12.58
N ALA A 479 -2.33 -25.52 -13.29
CA ALA A 479 -2.01 -25.44 -14.70
C ALA A 479 -0.47 -25.41 -14.87
N ARG A 480 0.06 -26.09 -15.88
CA ARG A 480 1.48 -26.06 -16.21
C ARG A 480 1.65 -25.81 -17.70
N ARG A 481 2.68 -25.04 -18.07
CA ARG A 481 3.05 -24.94 -19.48
C ARG A 481 3.65 -26.28 -19.95
N ASN A 482 2.98 -26.98 -20.84
CA ASN A 482 3.50 -28.20 -21.47
C ASN A 482 3.00 -28.31 -22.93
N ALA A 483 3.66 -27.57 -23.82
CA ALA A 483 3.20 -27.37 -25.20
C ALA A 483 3.13 -28.66 -26.04
N LYS A 484 4.07 -29.61 -25.84
CA LYS A 484 4.19 -30.81 -26.69
C LYS A 484 2.95 -31.71 -26.61
N PRO A 485 2.53 -32.22 -25.43
CA PRO A 485 1.34 -33.06 -25.33
C PRO A 485 0.07 -32.28 -25.66
N VAL A 486 -0.02 -31.00 -25.28
CA VAL A 486 -1.23 -30.21 -25.54
C VAL A 486 -1.44 -29.97 -27.04
N ARG A 487 -0.40 -29.56 -27.77
CA ARG A 487 -0.50 -29.32 -29.22
C ARG A 487 -0.82 -30.59 -30.00
N ALA A 488 -0.39 -31.75 -29.52
CA ALA A 488 -0.76 -33.04 -30.13
C ALA A 488 -2.25 -33.39 -30.01
N ARG A 489 -3.00 -32.71 -29.12
CA ARG A 489 -4.45 -32.90 -28.93
C ARG A 489 -5.31 -31.78 -29.53
N LYS A 490 -4.66 -30.86 -30.24
CA LYS A 490 -5.30 -29.75 -30.95
C LYS A 490 -5.75 -30.20 -32.34
N SER A 491 -6.90 -29.73 -32.80
CA SER A 491 -7.33 -29.96 -34.19
C SER A 491 -6.42 -29.20 -35.16
N PRO A 492 -6.12 -29.71 -36.38
CA PRO A 492 -5.34 -28.97 -37.37
C PRO A 492 -5.87 -27.56 -37.68
N ASP A 493 -7.20 -27.41 -37.73
CA ASP A 493 -7.87 -26.13 -38.06
C ASP A 493 -8.06 -25.20 -36.84
N ASP A 494 -7.73 -25.68 -35.65
CA ASP A 494 -7.83 -24.87 -34.45
C ASP A 494 -6.65 -23.87 -34.43
N VAL A 495 -6.92 -22.59 -34.20
CA VAL A 495 -5.91 -21.52 -34.15
C VAL A 495 -5.60 -21.07 -32.71
N GLY A 496 -6.31 -21.59 -31.72
CA GLY A 496 -6.13 -21.22 -30.31
C GLY A 496 -4.77 -21.63 -29.74
N ASN A 497 -4.31 -20.88 -28.73
CA ASN A 497 -3.12 -21.23 -27.97
C ASN A 497 -3.54 -21.90 -26.66
N TYR A 498 -3.10 -23.14 -26.45
CA TYR A 498 -3.43 -23.93 -25.27
C TYR A 498 -2.20 -24.42 -24.51
N ASP A 499 -1.02 -23.80 -24.68
CA ASP A 499 0.23 -24.30 -24.11
C ASP A 499 0.18 -24.51 -22.57
N PHE A 500 -0.74 -23.87 -21.84
CA PHE A 500 -1.00 -24.07 -20.41
C PHE A 500 -2.19 -24.99 -20.09
N GLY A 501 -2.84 -25.58 -21.09
CA GLY A 501 -3.93 -26.56 -20.95
C GLY A 501 -3.49 -27.94 -20.46
N TYR A 502 -2.43 -27.99 -19.65
CA TYR A 502 -1.92 -29.20 -19.02
C TYR A 502 -2.11 -29.06 -17.51
N TYR A 503 -2.84 -29.99 -16.90
CA TYR A 503 -3.06 -30.02 -15.46
C TYR A 503 -2.05 -30.96 -14.81
N THR A 504 -1.69 -30.68 -13.56
CA THR A 504 -0.86 -31.56 -12.73
C THR A 504 -1.13 -31.29 -11.26
N SER A 505 -0.80 -32.22 -10.37
CA SER A 505 -0.67 -31.90 -8.95
C SER A 505 0.43 -30.86 -8.73
N PRO A 506 0.37 -30.07 -7.64
CA PRO A 506 1.41 -29.10 -7.30
C PRO A 506 2.79 -29.76 -7.34
N LYS A 507 3.72 -29.15 -8.11
CA LYS A 507 5.09 -29.65 -8.35
C LYS A 507 5.22 -31.07 -8.92
N GLY A 508 4.11 -31.72 -9.28
CA GLY A 508 4.08 -33.15 -9.65
C GLY A 508 4.25 -34.10 -8.45
N GLU A 509 4.19 -33.60 -7.22
CA GLU A 509 4.45 -34.39 -6.00
C GLU A 509 3.19 -35.12 -5.50
N GLY A 510 2.02 -34.65 -5.91
CA GLY A 510 0.71 -35.22 -5.54
C GLY A 510 -0.05 -34.25 -4.63
N VAL A 511 -1.23 -34.66 -4.20
CA VAL A 511 -2.05 -33.96 -3.20
C VAL A 511 -2.34 -34.90 -2.04
N ASP A 512 -2.28 -34.37 -0.82
CA ASP A 512 -2.62 -35.12 0.38
C ASP A 512 -4.13 -35.38 0.43
N VAL A 513 -4.50 -36.66 0.49
CA VAL A 513 -5.88 -37.15 0.58
C VAL A 513 -6.14 -37.84 1.92
N SER A 514 -5.36 -37.51 2.96
CA SER A 514 -5.45 -38.08 4.30
C SER A 514 -6.80 -37.86 4.99
N GLU A 515 -7.55 -36.83 4.59
CA GLU A 515 -8.93 -36.59 5.06
C GLU A 515 -9.98 -37.52 4.43
N VAL A 516 -9.66 -38.20 3.32
CA VAL A 516 -10.63 -39.00 2.56
C VAL A 516 -10.78 -40.40 3.13
N PRO A 517 -11.97 -40.86 3.58
CA PRO A 517 -12.14 -42.19 4.18
C PRO A 517 -11.59 -43.33 3.30
N ALA A 518 -11.13 -44.43 3.91
CA ALA A 518 -10.72 -45.60 3.15
C ALA A 518 -11.88 -46.17 2.33
N GLY A 519 -11.62 -46.58 1.09
CA GLY A 519 -12.67 -47.01 0.17
C GLY A 519 -12.25 -47.03 -1.29
N ARG A 520 -13.20 -47.39 -2.16
CA ARG A 520 -13.04 -47.34 -3.62
C ARG A 520 -13.62 -46.04 -4.15
N TYR A 521 -12.83 -45.32 -4.94
CA TYR A 521 -13.19 -44.04 -5.53
C TYR A 521 -12.98 -44.05 -7.04
N THR A 522 -13.88 -43.37 -7.75
CA THR A 522 -13.60 -42.92 -9.12
C THR A 522 -12.79 -41.64 -9.02
N MET A 523 -11.66 -41.61 -9.71
CA MET A 523 -10.82 -40.43 -9.81
C MET A 523 -11.27 -39.64 -11.04
N LEU A 524 -11.65 -38.39 -10.81
CA LEU A 524 -12.07 -37.45 -11.84
C LEU A 524 -11.14 -36.24 -11.81
N VAL A 525 -11.06 -35.53 -12.93
CA VAL A 525 -10.44 -34.22 -13.02
C VAL A 525 -11.49 -33.25 -13.49
N SER A 526 -11.66 -32.16 -12.74
CA SER A 526 -12.59 -31.08 -13.07
C SER A 526 -11.82 -29.83 -13.50
N MET A 527 -12.32 -29.12 -14.51
CA MET A 527 -11.79 -27.85 -15.00
C MET A 527 -12.87 -26.77 -14.95
N SER A 528 -12.59 -25.70 -14.21
CA SER A 528 -13.41 -24.49 -14.12
C SER A 528 -12.89 -23.43 -15.09
N ALA A 529 -13.59 -23.26 -16.21
CA ALA A 529 -13.21 -22.33 -17.26
C ALA A 529 -14.45 -21.63 -17.84
N GLY A 530 -14.35 -20.33 -18.09
CA GLY A 530 -15.41 -19.57 -18.77
C GLY A 530 -16.77 -19.54 -18.08
N GLY A 531 -16.81 -19.74 -16.75
CA GLY A 531 -18.05 -19.77 -15.99
C GLY A 531 -18.73 -21.15 -15.99
N ALA A 532 -18.24 -22.11 -16.76
CA ALA A 532 -18.66 -23.50 -16.72
C ALA A 532 -17.72 -24.36 -15.86
N LEU A 533 -18.14 -25.57 -15.56
CA LEU A 533 -17.32 -26.61 -14.93
C LEU A 533 -17.46 -27.87 -15.77
N TYR A 534 -16.32 -28.44 -16.16
CA TYR A 534 -16.27 -29.66 -16.95
C TYR A 534 -15.55 -30.74 -16.16
N THR A 535 -15.99 -31.99 -16.26
CA THR A 535 -15.38 -33.10 -15.53
C THR A 535 -15.16 -34.30 -16.43
N LYS A 536 -13.97 -34.89 -16.35
CA LYS A 536 -13.64 -36.15 -17.05
C LYS A 536 -13.09 -37.17 -16.08
N LYS A 537 -13.33 -38.44 -16.38
CA LYS A 537 -12.84 -39.57 -15.59
C LYS A 537 -11.36 -39.81 -15.88
N ALA A 538 -10.54 -39.75 -14.83
CA ALA A 538 -9.11 -40.03 -14.91
C ALA A 538 -8.74 -41.47 -14.49
N GLY A 539 -9.61 -42.16 -13.75
CA GLY A 539 -9.36 -43.56 -13.38
C GLY A 539 -10.22 -44.08 -12.23
N ARG A 540 -9.77 -45.16 -11.61
CA ARG A 540 -10.31 -45.71 -10.37
C ARG A 540 -9.18 -45.94 -9.39
N VAL A 541 -9.40 -45.61 -8.13
CA VAL A 541 -8.39 -45.72 -7.07
C VAL A 541 -8.99 -46.36 -5.83
N THR A 542 -8.16 -47.02 -5.04
CA THR A 542 -8.55 -47.61 -3.74
C THR A 542 -7.67 -47.03 -2.65
N LEU A 543 -8.28 -46.35 -1.69
CA LEU A 543 -7.60 -45.81 -0.52
C LEU A 543 -7.66 -46.82 0.62
N ARG A 544 -6.51 -47.19 1.17
CA ARG A 544 -6.39 -48.08 2.33
C ARG A 544 -6.37 -47.26 3.63
N ARG A 545 -6.74 -47.88 4.76
CA ARG A 545 -6.58 -47.27 6.08
C ARG A 545 -5.08 -47.10 6.36
N THR A 546 -4.71 -45.98 6.97
CA THR A 546 -3.39 -45.81 7.58
C THR A 546 -3.28 -46.83 8.71
N SER A 547 -2.23 -47.64 8.67
CA SER A 547 -1.88 -48.62 9.70
C SER A 547 -1.40 -47.93 10.97
#